data_AF-A0A849A5P1-F1
#
_entry.id   AF-A0A849A5P1-F1
#
_cell.length_a   1.000
_cell.length_b   1.000
_cell.length_c   1.000
_cell.angle_alpha   90.00
_cell.angle_beta   90.00
_cell.angle_gamma   90.00
#
_symmetry.space_group_name_H-M   'P 1'
#
loop_
_entity.id
_entity.type
_entity.pdbx_description
1 polymer ?
#
loop_
_entity_poly.entity_id
_entity_poly.type
_entity_poly.pdbx_seq_one_letter_code
_entity_poly.pdbx_strand_id
1 'polypeptide(L)'
;MSQGVQSYHEGTAETVHGDITGQIAAMEKALLDLTGFVNSVKGQWDGNEKDAYAAIQNKWDTNAGTVQSILSSVASALGQNTQSVKEMRAQVMAVLAFN
;
A
#
# COMPACT_ATOMS: atom_id res chain seq x y z
N MET A 1 -22.19 -26.16 8.39
CA MET A 1 -20.95 -25.35 8.38
C MET A 1 -20.20 -25.76 7.11
N SER A 2 -19.78 -24.95 6.16
CA SER A 2 -19.37 -23.55 6.13
C SER A 2 -19.53 -23.05 4.69
N GLN A 3 -20.45 -22.11 4.47
CA GLN A 3 -20.48 -21.27 3.25
C GLN A 3 -19.47 -20.12 3.37
N GLY A 4 -18.66 -20.08 4.45
CA GLY A 4 -17.61 -19.07 4.66
C GLY A 4 -16.28 -19.41 3.96
N VAL A 5 -16.08 -20.68 3.61
CA VAL A 5 -14.98 -21.16 2.73
C VAL A 5 -15.42 -21.06 1.25
N GLN A 6 -16.34 -20.16 0.91
CA GLN A 6 -16.53 -19.78 -0.49
C GLN A 6 -15.31 -18.96 -0.94
N SER A 7 -14.34 -19.73 -1.47
CA SER A 7 -13.16 -19.33 -2.24
C SER A 7 -12.50 -18.01 -1.82
N TYR A 8 -11.61 -18.08 -0.84
CA TYR A 8 -10.46 -17.19 -0.86
C TYR A 8 -9.72 -17.42 -2.19
N HIS A 9 -9.80 -16.43 -3.08
CA HIS A 9 -9.14 -16.43 -4.38
C HIS A 9 -7.70 -15.94 -4.20
N GLU A 10 -6.79 -16.88 -3.93
CA GLU A 10 -5.37 -16.58 -3.68
C GLU A 10 -4.77 -15.70 -4.77
N GLY A 11 -5.05 -16.00 -6.05
CA GLY A 11 -4.55 -15.18 -7.17
C GLY A 11 -5.07 -13.75 -7.15
N THR A 12 -6.33 -13.52 -6.73
CA THR A 12 -6.86 -12.16 -6.56
C THR A 12 -6.18 -11.44 -5.40
N ALA A 13 -5.94 -12.13 -4.27
CA ALA A 13 -5.26 -11.55 -3.13
C ALA A 13 -3.79 -11.17 -3.44
N GLU A 14 -3.07 -12.04 -4.15
CA GLU A 14 -1.71 -11.78 -4.61
C GLU A 14 -1.66 -10.60 -5.60
N THR A 15 -2.63 -10.53 -6.52
CA THR A 15 -2.76 -9.40 -7.45
C THR A 15 -3.00 -8.10 -6.70
N VAL A 16 -3.97 -8.06 -5.79
CA VAL A 16 -4.30 -6.87 -4.98
C VAL A 16 -3.11 -6.45 -4.11
N HIS A 17 -2.37 -7.40 -3.53
CA HIS A 17 -1.14 -7.11 -2.79
C HIS A 17 -0.10 -6.41 -3.67
N GLY A 18 0.12 -6.93 -4.88
CA GLY A 18 1.01 -6.33 -5.89
C GLY A 18 0.55 -4.92 -6.28
N ASP A 19 -0.74 -4.75 -6.56
CA ASP A 19 -1.33 -3.47 -6.94
C ASP A 19 -1.16 -2.42 -5.82
N ILE A 20 -1.40 -2.79 -4.56
CA ILE A 20 -1.19 -1.90 -3.42
C ILE A 20 0.27 -1.47 -3.32
N THR A 21 1.21 -2.40 -3.46
CA THR A 21 2.64 -2.11 -3.41
C THR A 21 3.05 -1.19 -4.58
N GLY A 22 2.50 -1.42 -5.78
CA GLY A 22 2.70 -0.55 -6.93
C GLY A 22 2.16 0.86 -6.73
N GLN A 23 0.98 1.01 -6.13
CA GLN A 23 0.40 2.31 -5.83
C GLN A 23 1.20 3.08 -4.77
N ILE A 24 1.72 2.40 -3.74
CA ILE A 24 2.63 3.01 -2.76
C ILE A 24 3.85 3.63 -3.46
N ALA A 25 4.53 2.85 -4.32
CA ALA A 25 5.72 3.32 -5.04
C ALA A 25 5.40 4.46 -6.02
N ALA A 26 4.24 4.42 -6.68
CA ALA A 26 3.79 5.49 -7.57
C ALA A 26 3.55 6.81 -6.81
N MET A 27 2.97 6.73 -5.61
CA MET A 27 2.73 7.88 -4.75
C MET A 27 4.06 8.49 -4.22
N GLU A 28 5.02 7.65 -3.80
CA GLU A 28 6.36 8.09 -3.42
C GLU A 28 7.05 8.87 -4.53
N LYS A 29 7.01 8.32 -5.76
CA LYS A 29 7.60 8.96 -6.93
C LYS A 29 6.94 10.32 -7.22
N ALA A 30 5.61 10.39 -7.19
CA ALA A 30 4.90 11.64 -7.47
C ALA A 30 5.25 12.76 -6.46
N LEU A 31 5.42 12.44 -5.18
CA LEU A 31 5.84 13.39 -4.15
C LEU A 31 7.28 13.86 -4.34
N LEU A 32 8.17 12.94 -4.70
CA LEU A 32 9.56 13.25 -5.02
C LEU A 32 9.64 14.18 -6.24
N ASP A 33 8.92 13.85 -7.30
CA ASP A 33 8.87 14.63 -8.55
C ASP A 33 8.32 16.04 -8.28
N LEU A 34 7.24 16.15 -7.51
CA LEU A 34 6.68 17.43 -7.08
C LEU A 34 7.68 18.25 -6.27
N THR A 35 8.32 17.64 -5.27
CA THR A 35 9.32 18.31 -4.44
C THR A 35 10.51 18.81 -5.29
N GLY A 36 10.96 18.00 -6.24
CA GLY A 36 12.01 18.35 -7.19
C GLY A 36 11.62 19.54 -8.06
N PHE A 37 10.42 19.51 -8.65
CA PHE A 37 9.89 20.60 -9.45
C PHE A 37 9.81 21.90 -8.65
N VAL A 38 9.24 21.86 -7.43
CA VAL A 38 9.13 23.04 -6.55
C VAL A 38 10.49 23.63 -6.24
N ASN A 39 11.45 22.79 -5.87
CA ASN A 39 12.81 23.25 -5.57
C ASN A 39 13.46 23.95 -6.77
N SER A 40 13.11 23.58 -8.00
CA SER A 40 13.61 24.24 -9.21
C SER A 40 12.98 25.62 -9.46
N VAL A 41 11.72 25.84 -9.05
CA VAL A 41 11.00 27.10 -9.34
C VAL A 41 10.93 28.05 -8.14
N LYS A 42 11.12 27.56 -6.91
CA LYS A 42 10.96 28.37 -5.68
C LYS A 42 11.88 29.58 -5.63
N GLY A 43 13.01 29.56 -6.34
CA GLY A 43 13.91 30.72 -6.43
C GLY A 43 13.23 31.98 -7.00
N GLN A 44 12.14 31.80 -7.75
CA GLN A 44 11.38 32.88 -8.39
C GLN A 44 10.22 33.41 -7.54
N TRP A 45 9.97 32.81 -6.38
CA TRP A 45 8.84 33.18 -5.52
C TRP A 45 9.28 34.19 -4.46
N ASP A 46 8.37 35.06 -4.06
CA ASP A 46 8.55 35.93 -2.90
C ASP A 46 8.43 35.11 -1.59
N GLY A 47 8.93 35.69 -0.49
CA GLY A 47 9.15 34.97 0.77
C GLY A 47 7.87 34.36 1.37
N ASN A 48 6.78 35.11 1.31
CA ASN A 48 5.46 34.71 1.82
C ASN A 48 4.84 33.56 1.01
N GLU A 49 5.05 33.51 -0.31
CA GLU A 49 4.58 32.43 -1.18
C GLU A 49 5.35 31.14 -0.91
N LYS A 50 6.66 31.24 -0.66
CA LYS A 50 7.50 30.10 -0.25
C LYS A 50 7.00 29.49 1.05
N ASP A 51 6.71 30.32 2.05
CA ASP A 51 6.25 29.87 3.36
C ASP A 51 4.86 29.21 3.28
N ALA A 52 3.93 29.83 2.54
CA ALA A 52 2.59 29.28 2.32
C ALA A 52 2.66 27.92 1.60
N TYR A 53 3.50 27.81 0.57
CA TYR A 53 3.70 26.55 -0.14
C TYR A 53 4.33 25.49 0.76
N ALA A 54 5.39 25.82 1.50
CA ALA A 54 6.06 24.89 2.40
C ALA A 54 5.10 24.31 3.45
N ALA A 55 4.17 25.13 3.96
CA ALA A 55 3.14 24.65 4.88
C ALA A 55 2.17 23.65 4.23
N ILE A 56 1.82 23.85 2.95
CA ILE A 56 0.98 22.92 2.18
C ILE A 56 1.74 21.64 1.85
N GLN A 57 2.99 21.75 1.40
CA GLN A 57 3.87 20.62 1.11
C GLN A 57 4.01 19.71 2.32
N ASN A 58 4.30 20.28 3.50
CA ASN A 58 4.41 19.51 4.74
C ASN A 58 3.12 18.74 5.07
N LYS A 59 1.95 19.31 4.79
CA LYS A 59 0.66 18.62 4.96
C LYS A 59 0.50 17.47 3.96
N TRP A 60 0.89 17.66 2.70
CA TRP A 60 0.88 16.61 1.70
C TRP A 60 1.83 15.46 2.06
N ASP A 61 3.05 15.76 2.47
CA ASP A 61 4.03 14.75 2.89
C ASP A 61 3.53 13.95 4.10
N THR A 62 2.94 14.63 5.09
CA THR A 62 2.34 13.98 6.27
C THR A 62 1.18 13.06 5.89
N ASN A 63 0.28 13.54 5.04
CA ASN A 63 -0.88 12.77 4.61
C ASN A 63 -0.45 11.57 3.75
N ALA A 64 0.54 11.75 2.87
CA ALA A 64 1.10 10.68 2.08
C ALA A 64 1.72 9.59 2.94
N GLY A 65 2.53 9.96 3.94
CA GLY A 65 3.09 8.99 4.89
C GLY A 65 2.00 8.22 5.64
N THR A 66 0.89 8.89 5.99
CA THR A 66 -0.27 8.24 6.61
C THR A 66 -0.92 7.22 5.67
N VAL A 67 -1.14 7.59 4.39
CA VAL A 67 -1.70 6.69 3.39
C VAL A 67 -0.78 5.50 3.14
N GLN A 68 0.54 5.72 3.03
CA GLN A 68 1.52 4.63 2.89
C GLN A 68 1.47 3.65 4.05
N SER A 69 1.36 4.16 5.28
CA SER A 69 1.26 3.32 6.49
C SER A 69 -0.01 2.45 6.48
N ILE A 70 -1.15 3.03 6.09
CA ILE A 70 -2.42 2.31 5.96
C ILE A 70 -2.31 1.24 4.87
N LEU A 71 -1.84 1.60 3.68
CA LEU A 71 -1.70 0.67 2.55
C LEU A 71 -0.72 -0.47 2.87
N SER A 72 0.40 -0.16 3.54
CA SER A 72 1.35 -1.18 4.00
C SER A 72 0.73 -2.14 5.02
N SER A 73 -0.09 -1.61 5.93
CA SER A 73 -0.83 -2.42 6.91
C SER A 73 -1.84 -3.35 6.22
N VAL A 74 -2.55 -2.84 5.21
CA VAL A 74 -3.49 -3.64 4.41
C VAL A 74 -2.76 -4.71 3.60
N ALA A 75 -1.65 -4.37 2.95
CA ALA A 75 -0.83 -5.33 2.21
C ALA A 75 -0.31 -6.46 3.14
N SER A 76 0.20 -6.10 4.32
CA SER A 76 0.66 -7.07 5.31
C SER A 76 -0.47 -8.00 5.78
N ALA A 77 -1.65 -7.46 6.10
CA ALA A 77 -2.81 -8.25 6.50
C ALA A 77 -3.29 -9.19 5.39
N LEU A 78 -3.29 -8.73 4.13
CA LEU A 78 -3.61 -9.57 2.96
C LEU A 78 -2.62 -10.72 2.82
N GLY A 79 -1.31 -10.44 2.88
CA GLY A 79 -0.27 -11.46 2.77
C GLY A 79 -0.34 -12.51 3.88
N GLN A 80 -0.55 -12.09 5.13
CA GLN A 80 -0.74 -12.99 6.28
C GLN A 80 -1.98 -13.88 6.12
N ASN A 81 -3.08 -13.32 5.63
CA ASN A 81 -4.29 -14.08 5.37
C ASN A 81 -4.08 -15.09 4.24
N THR A 82 -3.42 -14.69 3.13
CA THR A 82 -3.08 -15.59 2.02
C THR A 82 -2.27 -16.79 2.53
N GLN A 83 -1.23 -16.53 3.33
CA GLN A 83 -0.39 -17.57 3.88
C GLN A 83 -1.17 -18.52 4.80
N SER A 84 -2.01 -17.98 5.69
CA SER A 84 -2.83 -18.78 6.61
C SER A 84 -3.80 -19.70 5.84
N VAL A 85 -4.40 -19.22 4.76
CA VAL A 85 -5.28 -20.03 3.90
C VAL A 85 -4.51 -21.15 3.21
N LYS A 86 -3.31 -20.87 2.70
CA LYS A 86 -2.44 -21.88 2.06
C LYS A 86 -2.09 -23.00 3.05
N GLU A 87 -1.70 -22.65 4.27
CA GLU A 87 -1.39 -23.60 5.33
C GLU A 87 -2.60 -24.46 5.70
N MET A 88 -3.77 -23.84 5.89
CA MET A 88 -5.01 -24.57 6.17
C MET A 88 -5.35 -25.56 5.05
N ARG A 89 -5.24 -25.14 3.78
CA ARG A 89 -5.49 -26.03 2.63
C ARG A 89 -4.51 -27.20 2.59
N ALA A 90 -3.23 -26.95 2.82
CA ALA A 90 -2.22 -28.00 2.87
C ALA A 90 -2.50 -29.03 3.99
N GLN A 91 -2.89 -28.56 5.18
CA GLN A 91 -3.26 -29.43 6.29
C GLN A 91 -4.50 -30.27 5.98
N VAL A 92 -5.55 -29.68 5.41
CA VAL A 92 -6.77 -30.40 5.01
C VAL A 92 -6.43 -31.49 3.97
N MET A 93 -5.64 -31.15 2.94
CA MET A 93 -5.23 -32.13 1.93
C MET A 93 -4.40 -33.26 2.51
N ALA A 94 -3.49 -32.96 3.45
CA ALA A 94 -2.72 -33.99 4.14
C ALA A 94 -3.63 -34.94 4.92
N VAL A 95 -4.60 -34.43 5.69
CA VAL A 95 -5.56 -35.25 6.44
C VAL A 95 -6.41 -36.13 5.53
N LEU A 96 -6.82 -35.61 4.37
CA LEU A 96 -7.60 -36.38 3.40
C LEU A 96 -6.78 -37.48 2.71
N ALA A 97 -5.46 -37.34 2.59
CA ALA A 97 -4.60 -38.35 1.97
C ALA A 97 -4.33 -39.56 2.89
N PHE A 98 -4.58 -39.44 4.19
CA PHE A 98 -4.40 -40.51 5.18
C PHE A 98 -5.70 -41.27 5.55
N ASN A 99 -6.85 -40.81 5.06
CA ASN A 99 -8.15 -41.50 5.16
C ASN A 99 -8.53 -42.17 3.83
#